data_AF-A0A535ZVZ5-F1
#
_entry.id   AF-A0A535ZVZ5-F1
#
_cell.length_a   1.000
_cell.length_b   1.000
_cell.length_c   1.000
_cell.angle_alpha   90.00
_cell.angle_beta   90.00
_cell.angle_gamma   90.00
#
_symmetry.space_group_name_H-M   'P 1'
#
loop_
_entity.id
_entity.type
_entity.pdbx_description
1 polymer ?
#
loop_
_entity_poly.entity_id
_entity_poly.type
_entity_poly.pdbx_seq_one_letter_code
_entity_poly.pdbx_strand_id
1 'polypeptide(L)'
;MRKTALLVAMTAMLAACGQPTSPTVVHFTTPSADASATPPASATPSTGSTPAASPTAVASTLTGSYGILIAGGRVELVKTDASIAAVAPIAAPSVQYCSSNGDGAMEASPVSASGHQVYFRDGDTRIRRLTPPTGATDVTTVPGGSTQVSFFSVSPD
;
A
#
# COMPACT_ATOMS: atom_id res chain seq x y z
N MET A 1 -6.71 56.58 6.53
CA MET A 1 -6.31 55.68 5.42
C MET A 1 -5.53 54.43 5.86
N ARG A 2 -4.83 54.41 7.00
CA ARG A 2 -4.12 53.20 7.49
C ARG A 2 -5.01 52.10 8.10
N LYS A 3 -6.18 52.46 8.63
CA LYS A 3 -7.12 51.50 9.27
C LYS A 3 -7.96 50.70 8.26
N THR A 4 -8.17 51.21 7.06
CA THR A 4 -8.89 50.52 5.99
C THR A 4 -8.03 49.45 5.29
N ALA A 5 -6.71 49.61 5.27
CA ALA A 5 -5.80 48.61 4.71
C ALA A 5 -5.70 47.33 5.56
N LEU A 6 -5.87 47.45 6.88
CA LEU A 6 -5.73 46.31 7.80
C LEU A 6 -6.93 45.35 7.72
N LEU A 7 -8.12 45.87 7.40
CA LEU A 7 -9.34 45.07 7.32
C LEU A 7 -9.39 44.22 6.04
N VAL A 8 -8.84 44.72 4.93
CA VAL A 8 -8.78 43.99 3.65
C VAL A 8 -7.81 42.80 3.72
N ALA A 9 -6.72 42.93 4.47
CA ALA A 9 -5.73 41.87 4.64
C ALA A 9 -6.27 40.68 5.47
N MET A 10 -7.14 40.92 6.46
CA MET A 10 -7.73 39.85 7.27
C MET A 10 -8.81 39.06 6.51
N THR A 11 -9.59 39.71 5.64
CA THR A 11 -10.59 39.01 4.80
C THR A 11 -9.95 38.12 3.72
N ALA A 12 -8.71 38.40 3.29
CA ALA A 12 -8.00 37.58 2.31
C ALA A 12 -7.46 36.26 2.90
N MET A 13 -7.15 36.21 4.20
CA MET A 13 -6.65 34.97 4.84
C MET A 13 -7.75 33.93 5.10
N LEU A 14 -9.01 34.34 5.27
CA LEU A 14 -10.14 33.42 5.47
C LEU A 14 -10.63 32.76 4.17
N ALA A 15 -10.27 33.30 3.01
CA ALA A 15 -10.62 32.72 1.71
C ALA A 15 -9.61 31.67 1.20
N ALA A 16 -8.45 31.52 1.84
CA ALA A 16 -7.38 30.61 1.39
C ALA A 16 -7.43 29.21 2.01
N CYS A 17 -8.24 28.98 3.05
CA CYS A 17 -8.34 27.69 3.75
C CYS A 17 -9.73 27.03 3.63
N GLY A 18 -10.55 27.47 2.68
CA GLY A 18 -11.95 27.05 2.56
C GLY A 18 -12.26 26.18 1.33
N GLN A 19 -11.28 25.51 0.73
CA GLN A 19 -11.55 24.62 -0.40
C GLN A 19 -11.83 23.21 0.12
N PRO A 20 -13.08 22.72 0.12
CA PRO A 20 -13.32 21.29 0.22
C PRO A 20 -12.81 20.66 -1.07
N THR A 21 -11.59 20.14 -1.05
CA THR A 21 -11.19 19.14 -2.03
C THR A 21 -11.99 17.89 -1.71
N SER A 22 -13.18 17.77 -2.30
CA SER A 22 -13.85 16.48 -2.44
C SER A 22 -12.81 15.48 -2.92
N PRO A 23 -12.63 14.32 -2.26
CA PRO A 23 -11.73 13.31 -2.79
C PRO A 23 -12.24 12.95 -4.19
N THR A 24 -11.43 13.21 -5.21
CA THR A 24 -11.65 12.64 -6.52
C THR A 24 -11.51 11.14 -6.34
N VAL A 25 -12.63 10.44 -6.16
CA VAL A 25 -12.68 8.99 -6.27
C VAL A 25 -12.37 8.69 -7.72
N VAL A 26 -11.12 8.31 -7.99
CA VAL A 26 -10.72 7.81 -9.30
C VAL A 26 -11.36 6.43 -9.43
N HIS A 27 -12.52 6.38 -10.09
CA HIS A 27 -13.07 5.11 -10.57
C HIS A 27 -12.10 4.58 -11.63
N PHE A 28 -11.38 3.52 -11.33
CA PHE A 28 -10.74 2.73 -12.36
C PHE A 28 -11.85 2.03 -13.15
N THR A 29 -12.24 2.60 -14.28
CA THR A 29 -12.94 1.84 -15.31
C THR A 29 -11.93 0.83 -15.85
N THR A 30 -12.11 -0.43 -15.47
CA THR A 30 -11.47 -1.58 -16.14
C THR A 30 -11.49 -1.37 -17.65
N PRO A 31 -10.34 -1.36 -18.35
CA PRO A 31 -10.37 -1.49 -19.79
C PRO A 31 -10.89 -2.88 -20.13
N SER A 32 -12.01 -2.95 -20.86
CA SER A 32 -12.37 -4.15 -21.62
C SER A 32 -11.25 -4.42 -22.61
N ALA A 33 -10.44 -5.43 -22.34
CA ALA A 33 -9.46 -5.94 -23.30
C ALA A 33 -10.20 -6.78 -24.35
N ASP A 34 -10.71 -6.13 -25.39
CA ASP A 34 -10.89 -6.77 -26.69
C ASP A 34 -9.58 -6.54 -27.46
N ALA A 35 -8.71 -7.54 -27.43
CA ALA A 35 -7.55 -7.64 -28.33
C ALA A 35 -7.20 -9.12 -28.48
N SER A 36 -7.91 -9.77 -29.41
CA SER A 36 -7.48 -11.05 -29.95
C SER A 36 -6.19 -10.83 -30.74
N ALA A 37 -5.05 -11.15 -30.14
CA ALA A 37 -3.76 -11.21 -30.82
C ALA A 37 -3.02 -12.47 -30.38
N THR A 38 -2.91 -13.42 -31.31
CA THR A 38 -2.23 -14.71 -31.18
C THR A 38 -0.74 -14.50 -30.82
N PRO A 39 -0.21 -15.10 -29.74
CA PRO A 39 1.22 -15.01 -29.45
C PRO A 39 2.04 -15.95 -30.35
N PRO A 40 3.21 -15.53 -30.88
CA PRO A 40 4.18 -16.44 -31.47
C PRO A 40 4.94 -17.25 -30.40
N ALA A 41 5.51 -18.36 -30.87
CA ALA A 41 5.87 -19.55 -30.10
C ALA A 41 7.04 -19.42 -29.10
N SER A 42 6.87 -20.16 -27.99
CA SER A 42 7.84 -20.99 -27.25
C SER A 42 9.21 -20.38 -26.90
N ALA A 43 9.34 -19.90 -25.66
CA ALA A 43 10.61 -19.83 -24.95
C ALA A 43 10.68 -20.98 -23.93
N THR A 44 11.70 -21.83 -24.08
CA THR A 44 12.00 -22.98 -23.22
C THR A 44 12.23 -22.54 -21.77
N PRO A 45 11.59 -23.11 -20.75
CA PRO A 45 11.89 -22.79 -19.36
C PRO A 45 13.23 -23.41 -18.98
N SER A 46 14.22 -22.59 -18.63
CA SER A 46 15.41 -23.06 -17.93
C SER A 46 15.01 -23.55 -16.53
N THR A 47 15.32 -24.79 -16.23
CA THR A 47 15.12 -25.43 -14.92
C THR A 47 16.02 -24.76 -13.87
N GLY A 48 15.43 -24.04 -12.92
CA GLY A 48 16.17 -23.48 -11.78
C GLY A 48 15.26 -22.88 -10.72
N SER A 49 15.15 -23.60 -9.59
CA SER A 49 14.48 -23.23 -8.33
C SER A 49 12.98 -22.92 -8.39
N THR A 50 12.16 -23.94 -8.09
CA THR A 50 10.85 -23.76 -7.46
C THR A 50 11.00 -22.84 -6.24
N PRO A 51 10.19 -21.78 -6.10
CA PRO A 51 10.10 -21.07 -4.82
C PRO A 51 9.74 -22.09 -3.74
N ALA A 52 10.58 -22.19 -2.71
CA ALA A 52 10.31 -23.04 -1.57
C ALA A 52 8.93 -22.70 -1.00
N ALA A 53 8.12 -23.72 -0.74
CA ALA A 53 6.86 -23.56 -0.04
C ALA A 53 7.12 -22.76 1.25
N SER A 54 6.49 -21.58 1.36
CA SER A 54 6.54 -20.77 2.58
C SER A 54 6.11 -21.63 3.77
N PRO A 55 6.78 -21.52 4.92
CA PRO A 55 6.43 -22.30 6.09
C PRO A 55 4.99 -21.99 6.50
N THR A 56 4.18 -23.04 6.67
CA THR A 56 2.84 -22.96 7.25
C THR A 56 2.98 -22.65 8.74
N ALA A 57 3.36 -21.41 9.07
CA ALA A 57 3.14 -20.89 10.40
C ALA A 57 1.63 -20.84 10.59
N VAL A 58 1.12 -21.68 11.49
CA VAL A 58 -0.27 -21.69 11.97
C VAL A 58 -0.53 -20.34 12.64
N ALA A 59 -0.79 -19.32 11.83
CA ALA A 59 -1.26 -18.03 12.31
C ALA A 59 -2.72 -18.17 12.66
N SER A 60 -3.12 -17.51 13.75
CA SER A 60 -4.52 -17.25 14.05
C SER A 60 -5.19 -16.68 12.81
N THR A 61 -6.14 -17.43 12.25
CA THR A 61 -6.89 -16.99 11.08
C THR A 61 -7.75 -15.80 11.50
N LEU A 62 -7.72 -14.73 10.69
CA LEU A 62 -8.62 -13.61 10.85
C LEU A 62 -10.05 -14.13 10.65
N THR A 63 -10.99 -13.70 11.48
CA THR A 63 -12.40 -14.09 11.35
C THR A 63 -13.28 -12.84 11.36
N GLY A 64 -14.32 -12.85 10.54
CA GLY A 64 -15.24 -11.72 10.37
C GLY A 64 -14.67 -10.60 9.51
N SER A 65 -15.45 -9.51 9.40
CA SER A 65 -15.03 -8.32 8.67
C SER A 65 -13.95 -7.56 9.44
N TYR A 66 -13.00 -6.98 8.70
CA TYR A 66 -11.93 -6.17 9.27
C TYR A 66 -11.59 -5.02 8.32
N GLY A 67 -10.94 -4.00 8.86
CA GLY A 67 -10.35 -2.89 8.12
C GLY A 67 -8.83 -2.91 8.24
N ILE A 68 -8.16 -2.26 7.29
CA ILE A 68 -6.71 -2.06 7.31
C ILE A 68 -6.44 -0.56 7.21
N LEU A 69 -5.68 -0.02 8.16
CA LEU A 69 -5.25 1.37 8.15
C LEU A 69 -3.73 1.43 8.01
N ILE A 70 -3.23 2.22 7.06
CA ILE A 70 -1.80 2.51 6.90
C ILE A 70 -1.60 3.99 7.19
N ALA A 71 -0.99 4.30 8.33
CA ALA A 71 -0.77 5.68 8.75
C ALA A 71 0.42 5.77 9.71
N GLY A 72 1.19 6.86 9.63
CA GLY A 72 2.26 7.15 10.59
C GLY A 72 3.32 6.04 10.71
N GLY A 73 3.71 5.41 9.59
CA GLY A 73 4.76 4.39 9.55
C GLY A 73 4.36 3.03 10.14
N ARG A 74 3.07 2.73 10.18
CA ARG A 74 2.55 1.44 10.66
C ARG A 74 1.32 1.01 9.87
N VAL A 75 1.06 -0.29 9.92
CA VAL A 75 -0.20 -0.90 9.50
C VAL A 75 -0.96 -1.34 10.74
N GLU A 76 -2.25 -1.04 10.77
CA GLU A 76 -3.18 -1.44 11.82
C GLU A 76 -4.27 -2.31 11.22
N LEU A 77 -4.54 -3.43 11.86
CA LEU A 77 -5.70 -4.26 11.60
C LEU A 77 -6.81 -3.85 12.57
N VAL A 78 -7.93 -3.37 12.02
CA VAL A 78 -9.03 -2.79 12.79
C VAL A 78 -10.24 -3.73 12.71
N LYS A 79 -10.83 -4.05 13.86
CA LYS A 79 -12.08 -4.82 13.93
C LYS A 79 -13.29 -3.92 13.65
N THR A 80 -14.45 -4.52 13.42
CA THR A 80 -15.72 -3.80 13.21
C THR A 80 -16.15 -2.95 14.41
N ASP A 81 -15.67 -3.27 15.62
CA ASP A 81 -15.87 -2.49 16.84
C ASP A 81 -14.88 -1.30 16.98
N ALA A 82 -14.14 -0.99 15.92
CA ALA A 82 -13.07 0.03 15.86
C ALA A 82 -11.87 -0.21 16.77
N SER A 83 -11.79 -1.36 17.45
CA SER A 83 -10.59 -1.71 18.22
C SER A 83 -9.52 -2.35 17.34
N ILE A 84 -8.26 -2.15 17.74
CA ILE A 84 -7.10 -2.62 16.99
C ILE A 84 -6.80 -4.08 17.37
N ALA A 85 -6.84 -4.98 16.39
CA ALA A 85 -6.51 -6.39 16.58
C ALA A 85 -5.02 -6.69 16.45
N ALA A 86 -4.30 -5.93 15.61
CA ALA A 86 -2.85 -6.03 15.46
C ALA A 86 -2.27 -4.72 14.93
N VAL A 87 -1.02 -4.42 15.31
CA VAL A 87 -0.23 -3.31 14.79
C VAL A 87 1.15 -3.82 14.39
N ALA A 88 1.66 -3.36 13.26
CA ALA A 88 3.05 -3.58 12.91
C ALA A 88 3.68 -2.30 12.34
N PRO A 89 4.93 -1.98 12.70
CA PRO A 89 5.67 -0.91 12.06
C PRO A 89 5.99 -1.28 10.61
N ILE A 90 6.08 -0.26 9.76
CA ILE A 90 6.51 -0.34 8.37
C ILE A 90 7.77 0.52 8.25
N ALA A 91 8.87 -0.07 7.81
CA ALA A 91 10.07 0.64 7.46
C ALA A 91 9.81 1.57 6.27
N ALA A 92 10.42 2.75 6.30
CA ALA A 92 10.32 3.71 5.20
C ALA A 92 10.89 3.08 3.91
N PRO A 93 10.13 3.06 2.79
CA PRO A 93 10.65 2.61 1.50
C PRO A 93 11.64 3.61 0.92
N SER A 94 12.41 3.17 -0.07
CA SER A 94 13.27 4.03 -0.86
C SER A 94 12.46 5.11 -1.59
N VAL A 95 13.01 6.33 -1.64
CA VAL A 95 12.46 7.41 -2.46
C VAL A 95 12.69 7.09 -3.93
N GLN A 96 11.62 7.09 -4.72
CA GLN A 96 11.66 6.96 -6.18
C GLN A 96 11.79 8.35 -6.78
N TYR A 97 12.93 8.64 -7.41
CA TYR A 97 13.15 9.93 -8.08
C TYR A 97 12.67 9.87 -9.53
N CYS A 98 11.76 10.76 -9.89
CA CYS A 98 11.21 10.88 -11.24
C CYS A 98 12.06 11.78 -12.15
N SER A 99 13.02 12.52 -11.58
CA SER A 99 13.91 13.42 -12.32
C SER A 99 15.26 13.58 -11.61
N SER A 100 16.25 14.12 -12.32
CA SER A 100 17.54 14.52 -11.75
C SER A 100 17.45 15.71 -10.80
N ASN A 101 16.30 16.41 -10.74
CA ASN A 101 16.10 17.58 -9.90
C ASN A 101 15.69 17.21 -8.46
N GLY A 102 15.60 15.92 -8.14
CA GLY A 102 15.22 15.45 -6.81
C GLY A 102 13.72 15.36 -6.59
N ASP A 103 12.91 15.35 -7.65
CA ASP A 103 11.47 15.14 -7.58
C ASP A 103 11.20 13.68 -7.18
N GLY A 104 11.07 13.45 -5.87
CA GLY A 104 10.98 12.12 -5.27
C GLY A 104 9.61 11.82 -4.68
N ALA A 105 9.14 10.58 -4.84
CA ALA A 105 7.95 10.07 -4.17
C ALA A 105 8.27 8.78 -3.39
N MET A 106 7.67 8.64 -2.22
CA MET A 106 7.66 7.37 -1.48
C MET A 106 6.37 6.64 -1.79
N GLU A 107 6.48 5.40 -2.24
CA GLU A 107 5.31 4.56 -2.49
C GLU A 107 4.70 4.12 -1.17
N ALA A 108 3.37 4.16 -1.05
CA ALA A 108 2.69 3.56 0.09
C ALA A 108 2.95 2.05 0.09
N SER A 109 3.10 1.43 1.27
CA SER A 109 3.29 -0.03 1.33
C SER A 109 2.15 -0.77 0.62
N PRO A 110 2.43 -1.60 -0.40
CA PRO A 110 1.43 -2.49 -0.95
C PRO A 110 0.88 -3.42 0.12
N VAL A 111 -0.44 -3.63 0.08
CA VAL A 111 -1.16 -4.53 0.96
C VAL A 111 -2.00 -5.46 0.11
N SER A 112 -1.99 -6.75 0.46
CA SER A 112 -2.89 -7.73 -0.11
C SER A 112 -3.52 -8.57 0.97
N ALA A 113 -4.82 -8.82 0.84
CA ALA A 113 -5.64 -9.41 1.89
C ALA A 113 -6.60 -10.45 1.32
N SER A 114 -6.85 -11.50 2.08
CA SER A 114 -7.89 -12.52 1.87
C SER A 114 -8.81 -12.58 3.10
N GLY A 115 -9.87 -13.37 3.08
CA GLY A 115 -10.80 -13.52 4.21
C GLY A 115 -10.12 -13.82 5.55
N HIS A 116 -8.99 -14.54 5.54
CA HIS A 116 -8.31 -14.97 6.76
C HIS A 116 -6.91 -14.37 6.98
N GLN A 117 -6.34 -13.63 6.03
CA GLN A 117 -4.94 -13.21 6.08
C GLN A 117 -4.72 -11.82 5.48
N VAL A 118 -3.81 -11.05 6.08
CA VAL A 118 -3.38 -9.74 5.55
C VAL A 118 -1.87 -9.70 5.47
N TYR A 119 -1.37 -9.33 4.30
CA TYR A 119 0.05 -9.22 3.99
C TYR A 119 0.37 -7.80 3.56
N PHE A 120 1.55 -7.31 3.91
CA PHE A 120 2.04 -5.99 3.54
C PHE A 120 3.54 -6.04 3.24
N ARG A 121 4.02 -5.05 2.45
CA ARG A 121 5.45 -4.88 2.21
C ARG A 121 6.08 -3.99 3.28
N ASP A 122 7.05 -4.51 4.00
CA ASP A 122 7.86 -3.77 4.96
C ASP A 122 9.14 -3.25 4.28
N GLY A 123 9.24 -1.93 4.17
CA GLY A 123 10.27 -1.25 3.37
C GLY A 123 10.18 -1.61 1.89
N ASP A 124 11.32 -1.89 1.28
CA ASP A 124 11.42 -2.15 -0.15
C ASP A 124 11.19 -3.62 -0.52
N THR A 125 11.45 -4.56 0.38
CA THR A 125 11.63 -5.97 -0.02
C THR A 125 10.91 -7.01 0.82
N ARG A 126 10.61 -6.75 2.11
CA ARG A 126 10.09 -7.80 2.98
C ARG A 126 8.57 -7.91 2.86
N ILE A 127 8.04 -9.11 2.68
CA ILE A 127 6.61 -9.39 2.77
C ILE A 127 6.33 -9.95 4.15
N ARG A 128 5.44 -9.29 4.89
CA ARG A 128 5.07 -9.66 6.25
C ARG A 128 3.57 -9.89 6.34
N ARG A 129 3.16 -10.83 7.18
CA ARG A 129 1.76 -11.14 7.46
C ARG A 129 1.38 -10.59 8.82
N LEU A 130 0.28 -9.85 8.89
CA LEU A 130 -0.31 -9.46 10.19
C LEU A 130 -0.81 -10.69 10.92
N THR A 131 -0.40 -10.82 12.17
CA THR A 131 -0.74 -11.92 13.06
C THR A 131 -1.26 -11.35 14.37
N PRO A 132 -2.59 -11.30 14.57
CA PRO A 132 -3.15 -10.92 15.86
C PRO A 132 -2.79 -11.95 16.94
N PRO A 133 -2.58 -11.50 18.19
CA PRO A 133 -2.44 -10.11 18.65
C PRO A 133 -0.99 -9.58 18.53
N THR A 134 -0.07 -10.39 18.02
CA THR A 134 1.38 -10.23 18.17
C THR A 134 2.02 -9.23 17.22
N GLY A 135 1.30 -8.76 16.20
CA GLY A 135 1.78 -7.76 15.24
C GLY A 135 1.95 -8.36 13.85
N ALA A 136 3.19 -8.62 13.41
CA ALA A 136 3.45 -9.20 12.10
C ALA A 136 4.66 -10.14 12.05
N THR A 137 4.56 -11.18 11.21
CA THR A 137 5.59 -12.19 10.97
C THR A 137 6.14 -12.08 9.55
N ASP A 138 7.45 -12.25 9.39
CA ASP A 138 8.09 -12.29 8.07
C ASP A 138 7.66 -13.56 7.32
N VAL A 139 7.37 -13.41 6.03
CA VAL A 139 6.87 -14.50 5.16
C VAL A 139 7.86 -14.79 4.05
N THR A 140 8.26 -13.75 3.32
CA THR A 140 9.18 -13.87 2.19
C THR A 140 9.79 -12.50 1.85
N THR A 141 10.61 -12.45 0.81
CA THR A 141 11.16 -11.22 0.24
C THR A 141 10.92 -11.13 -1.25
N VAL A 142 10.77 -9.92 -1.76
CA VAL A 142 10.66 -9.57 -3.18
C VAL A 142 11.78 -8.59 -3.54
N PRO A 143 12.16 -8.48 -4.84
CA PRO A 143 13.04 -7.41 -5.29
C PRO A 143 12.44 -6.03 -4.98
N GLY A 144 13.31 -5.05 -4.73
CA GLY A 144 12.88 -3.68 -4.45
C GLY A 144 14.03 -2.75 -4.15
N GLY A 145 13.79 -1.45 -4.29
CA GLY A 145 14.75 -0.38 -4.02
C GLY A 145 14.38 0.90 -4.76
N SER A 146 15.31 1.86 -4.84
CA SER A 146 15.06 3.20 -5.41
C SER A 146 14.75 3.25 -6.92
N THR A 147 14.73 2.12 -7.61
CA THR A 147 14.40 2.01 -9.04
C THR A 147 13.42 0.87 -9.34
N GLN A 148 12.97 0.14 -8.32
CA GLN A 148 12.12 -1.04 -8.48
C GLN A 148 11.11 -1.13 -7.34
N VAL A 149 9.85 -1.28 -7.70
CA VAL A 149 8.74 -1.48 -6.78
C VAL A 149 8.05 -2.79 -7.13
N SER A 150 7.94 -3.70 -6.16
CA SER A 150 7.19 -4.95 -6.32
C SER A 150 5.81 -4.85 -5.68
N PHE A 151 4.81 -5.29 -6.44
CA PHE A 151 3.44 -5.53 -5.98
C PHE A 151 3.19 -7.04 -5.91
N PHE A 152 2.25 -7.43 -5.07
CA PHE A 152 1.86 -8.81 -4.89
C PHE A 152 0.36 -8.89 -4.60
N SER A 153 -0.23 -10.04 -4.89
CA SER A 153 -1.61 -10.35 -4.57
C SER A 153 -1.70 -11.72 -3.94
N VAL A 154 -2.52 -11.86 -2.90
CA VAL A 154 -2.96 -13.16 -2.40
C VAL A 154 -4.25 -13.56 -3.09
N SER A 155 -4.41 -14.85 -3.35
CA SER A 155 -5.64 -15.37 -3.93
C SER A 155 -6.80 -15.16 -2.94
N PRO A 156 -7.99 -14.80 -3.45
CA PRO A 156 -9.21 -14.90 -2.67
C PRO A 156 -9.42 -16.35 -2.22
N ASP A 157 -9.93 -16.51 -1.02
CA ASP A 157 -10.38 -17.75 -0.41
C ASP A 157 -11.88 -18.00 -0.62
#